data_AF-A0A1I3VC81-F1
#
_entry.id   AF-A0A1I3VC81-F1
#
_cell.length_a   1.000
_cell.length_b   1.000
_cell.length_c   1.000
_cell.angle_alpha   90.00
_cell.angle_beta   90.00
_cell.angle_gamma   90.00
#
_symmetry.space_group_name_H-M   'P 1'
#
loop_
_entity.id
_entity.type
_entity.pdbx_description
1 polymer ?
#
loop_
_entity_poly.entity_id
_entity_poly.type
_entity_poly.pdbx_seq_one_letter_code
_entity_poly.pdbx_strand_id
1 'polypeptide(L)'
;MQRRDLLKLLSFGTGALMFPGTSANAAVPVLKFRELYVRGDELSDLTKSLDGKIVQMTGYMAPPLKPEVRFFVLTKLPMSVCPFCESEAQWPDDLVVAYCDDPIDVVRYTDLIDVEGKLELGFWKDPETQFVSLIRITGATYVKR
;
A
#
# COMPACT_ATOMS: atom_id res chain seq x y z
N MET A 1 -39.81 -67.44 -30.83
CA MET A 1 -39.81 -66.14 -31.54
C MET A 1 -40.56 -65.17 -30.63
N GLN A 2 -40.09 -64.04 -30.09
CA GLN A 2 -38.96 -63.12 -30.25
C GLN A 2 -38.51 -62.75 -28.82
N ARG A 3 -37.27 -62.99 -28.37
CA ARG A 3 -36.11 -62.08 -28.43
C ARG A 3 -36.31 -60.66 -27.84
N ARG A 4 -35.71 -60.47 -26.64
CA ARG A 4 -34.89 -59.32 -26.18
C ARG A 4 -35.66 -58.11 -25.67
N ASP A 5 -35.21 -57.29 -24.72
CA ASP A 5 -34.12 -57.28 -23.72
C ASP A 5 -34.36 -56.00 -22.88
N LEU A 6 -33.89 -56.03 -21.63
CA LEU A 6 -33.42 -54.90 -20.79
C LEU A 6 -34.34 -53.69 -20.48
N LEU A 7 -34.74 -53.47 -19.21
CA LEU A 7 -33.99 -52.81 -18.13
C LEU A 7 -33.52 -51.37 -18.45
N LYS A 8 -34.12 -50.36 -17.80
CA LYS A 8 -33.52 -49.61 -16.67
C LYS A 8 -34.18 -48.24 -16.41
N LEU A 9 -34.54 -48.08 -15.14
CA LEU A 9 -34.79 -46.83 -14.42
C LEU A 9 -33.69 -45.78 -14.67
N LEU A 10 -34.08 -44.52 -14.85
CA LEU A 10 -33.20 -43.37 -14.72
C LEU A 10 -33.85 -42.33 -13.81
N SER A 11 -33.40 -42.33 -12.56
CA SER A 11 -33.66 -41.29 -11.55
C SER A 11 -32.78 -40.07 -11.87
N PHE A 12 -33.40 -38.91 -12.06
CA PHE A 12 -32.68 -37.63 -12.22
C PHE A 12 -32.19 -37.15 -10.85
N GLY A 13 -30.91 -37.31 -10.56
CA GLY A 13 -30.23 -36.71 -9.41
C GLY A 13 -29.55 -35.40 -9.82
N THR A 14 -30.07 -34.28 -9.34
CA THR A 14 -29.51 -32.93 -9.55
C THR A 14 -28.27 -32.76 -8.66
N GLY A 15 -27.08 -33.02 -9.21
CA GLY A 15 -25.80 -32.79 -8.52
C GLY A 15 -25.38 -31.33 -8.63
N ALA A 16 -25.46 -30.58 -7.52
CA ALA A 16 -24.87 -29.24 -7.41
C ALA A 16 -23.35 -29.36 -7.29
N LEU A 17 -22.63 -28.93 -8.33
CA LEU A 17 -21.17 -28.77 -8.32
C LEU A 17 -20.81 -27.52 -7.50
N MET A 18 -20.44 -27.71 -6.23
CA MET A 18 -19.68 -26.71 -5.49
C MET A 18 -18.24 -26.71 -6.02
N PHE A 19 -17.86 -25.66 -6.74
CA PHE A 19 -16.46 -25.35 -7.00
C PHE A 19 -15.84 -24.75 -5.73
N PRO A 20 -14.79 -25.36 -5.14
CA PRO A 20 -14.03 -24.70 -4.09
C PRO A 20 -13.26 -23.55 -4.72
N GLY A 21 -13.62 -22.31 -4.36
CA GLY A 21 -12.86 -21.13 -4.73
C GLY A 21 -11.48 -21.19 -4.09
N THR A 22 -10.44 -21.39 -4.91
CA THR A 22 -9.06 -21.22 -4.47
C THR A 22 -8.81 -19.74 -4.22
N SER A 23 -8.78 -19.33 -2.95
CA SER A 23 -8.26 -18.03 -2.56
C SER A 23 -6.77 -17.97 -2.91
N ALA A 24 -6.43 -17.30 -4.01
CA ALA A 24 -5.06 -16.95 -4.30
C ALA A 24 -4.60 -15.92 -3.25
N ASN A 25 -3.70 -16.31 -2.35
CA ASN A 25 -2.94 -15.36 -1.55
C ASN A 25 -2.04 -14.57 -2.52
N ALA A 26 -2.56 -13.46 -3.04
CA ALA A 26 -1.76 -12.52 -3.81
C ALA A 26 -0.73 -11.90 -2.85
N ALA A 27 0.55 -12.05 -3.18
CA ALA A 27 1.61 -11.37 -2.45
C ALA A 27 1.38 -9.85 -2.50
N VAL A 28 1.64 -9.17 -1.38
CA VAL A 28 1.54 -7.70 -1.31
C VAL A 28 2.48 -7.09 -2.35
N PRO A 29 1.99 -6.24 -3.27
CA PRO A 29 2.82 -5.61 -4.28
C PRO A 29 3.85 -4.69 -3.64
N VAL A 30 5.11 -4.83 -4.06
CA VAL A 30 6.20 -3.92 -3.65
C VAL A 30 6.26 -2.75 -4.62
N LEU A 31 6.01 -1.54 -4.11
CA LEU A 31 6.08 -0.28 -4.85
C LEU A 31 7.39 0.45 -4.54
N LYS A 32 8.15 0.84 -5.57
CA LYS A 32 9.41 1.56 -5.39
C LYS A 32 9.26 3.05 -5.69
N PHE A 33 10.09 3.89 -5.06
CA PHE A 33 10.12 5.32 -5.34
C PHE A 33 10.26 5.68 -6.83
N ARG A 34 11.12 4.97 -7.57
CA ARG A 34 11.32 5.20 -9.02
C ARG A 34 10.08 4.91 -9.88
N GLU A 35 9.11 4.19 -9.32
CA GLU A 35 7.87 3.79 -9.99
C GLU A 35 6.73 4.77 -9.68
N LEU A 36 6.91 5.71 -8.74
CA LEU A 36 5.85 6.63 -8.34
C LEU A 36 5.41 7.54 -9.49
N TYR A 37 6.38 8.09 -10.24
CA TYR A 37 6.16 9.09 -11.28
C TYR A 37 6.77 8.70 -12.64
N VAL A 38 6.18 9.22 -13.70
CA VAL A 38 6.73 9.27 -15.05
C VAL A 38 7.48 10.59 -15.18
N ARG A 39 8.82 10.52 -15.23
CA ARG A 39 9.71 11.67 -15.45
C ARG A 39 9.59 12.81 -14.42
N GLY A 40 9.03 12.54 -13.23
CA GLY A 40 8.99 13.47 -12.10
C GLY A 40 7.71 14.31 -11.97
N ASP A 41 6.84 14.31 -12.99
CA ASP A 41 5.73 15.28 -13.06
C ASP A 41 4.34 14.62 -12.95
N GLU A 42 4.20 13.39 -13.47
CA GLU A 42 2.90 12.69 -13.53
C GLU A 42 2.98 11.35 -12.79
N LEU A 43 1.98 11.00 -11.98
CA LEU A 43 1.90 9.68 -11.35
C LEU A 43 1.89 8.57 -12.42
N SER A 44 2.68 7.52 -12.20
CA SER A 44 2.74 6.40 -13.13
C SER A 44 1.45 5.59 -13.17
N ASP A 45 1.21 4.90 -14.28
CA ASP A 45 0.07 4.00 -14.42
C ASP A 45 0.10 2.88 -13.37
N LEU A 46 1.30 2.43 -13.00
CA LEU A 46 1.47 1.45 -11.92
C LEU A 46 0.97 2.03 -10.60
N THR A 47 1.43 3.22 -10.21
CA THR A 47 1.01 3.89 -8.97
C THR A 47 -0.50 4.10 -8.95
N LYS A 48 -1.07 4.64 -10.03
CA LYS A 48 -2.51 4.84 -10.19
C LYS A 48 -3.28 3.52 -10.07
N SER A 49 -2.77 2.43 -10.64
CA SER A 49 -3.39 1.10 -10.56
C SER A 49 -3.37 0.47 -9.16
N LEU A 50 -2.53 0.98 -8.26
CA LEU A 50 -2.38 0.53 -6.88
C LEU A 50 -3.17 1.39 -5.90
N ASP A 51 -3.82 2.46 -6.35
CA ASP A 51 -4.66 3.30 -5.49
C ASP A 51 -5.75 2.48 -4.78
N GLY A 52 -5.85 2.67 -3.48
CA GLY A 52 -6.74 1.93 -2.59
C GLY A 52 -6.28 0.51 -2.21
N LYS A 53 -5.14 0.03 -2.69
CA LYS A 53 -4.61 -1.33 -2.40
C LYS A 53 -3.56 -1.32 -1.30
N ILE A 54 -3.37 -2.46 -0.65
CA ILE A 54 -2.24 -2.67 0.25
C ILE A 54 -0.95 -2.77 -0.59
N VAL A 55 0.06 -2.01 -0.22
CA VAL A 55 1.39 -2.00 -0.85
C VAL A 55 2.46 -2.08 0.22
N GLN A 56 3.64 -2.58 -0.16
CA GLN A 56 4.86 -2.47 0.63
C GLN A 56 5.82 -1.51 -0.06
N MET A 57 6.41 -0.60 0.70
CA MET A 57 7.48 0.30 0.26
C MET A 57 8.68 0.19 1.18
N THR A 58 9.88 0.42 0.63
CA THR A 58 11.12 0.43 1.41
C THR A 58 11.74 1.81 1.35
N GLY A 59 12.14 2.38 2.49
CA GLY A 59 12.73 3.71 2.56
C GLY A 59 13.26 4.05 3.94
N TYR A 60 13.44 5.35 4.20
CA TYR A 60 13.92 5.88 5.47
C TYR A 60 12.85 6.73 6.12
N MET A 61 12.80 6.71 7.46
CA MET A 61 11.94 7.60 8.23
C MET A 61 12.62 8.96 8.37
N ALA A 62 12.02 10.00 7.80
CA ALA A 62 12.42 11.37 8.12
C ALA A 62 12.11 11.65 9.60
N PRO A 63 13.05 12.26 10.37
CA PRO A 63 12.83 12.56 11.77
C PRO A 63 11.59 13.44 11.99
N PRO A 64 10.61 13.00 12.81
CA PRO A 64 9.42 13.80 13.07
C PRO A 64 9.76 15.03 13.94
N LEU A 65 8.98 16.11 13.79
CA LEU A 65 9.15 17.32 14.59
C LEU A 65 8.71 17.18 16.05
N LYS A 66 7.78 16.26 16.31
CA LYS A 66 7.19 16.02 17.63
C LYS A 66 7.17 14.52 17.92
N PRO A 67 7.51 14.09 19.14
CA PRO A 67 7.65 12.68 19.51
C PRO A 67 6.33 11.88 19.61
N GLU A 68 5.16 12.52 19.43
CA GLU A 68 3.84 11.90 19.63
C GLU A 68 2.98 11.90 18.35
N VAL A 69 3.61 12.03 17.18
CA VAL A 69 2.89 12.04 15.90
C VAL A 69 2.54 10.61 15.47
N ARG A 70 1.39 10.47 14.80
CA ARG A 70 0.95 9.20 14.18
C ARG A 70 1.32 9.12 12.70
N PHE A 71 2.31 9.90 12.26
CA PHE A 71 2.73 9.90 10.86
C PHE A 71 4.20 10.25 10.71
N PHE A 72 4.80 9.79 9.62
CA PHE A 72 6.15 10.17 9.21
C PHE A 72 6.23 10.29 7.69
N VAL A 73 7.30 10.94 7.22
CA VAL A 73 7.61 11.01 5.80
C VAL A 73 8.59 9.88 5.48
N LEU A 74 8.19 8.99 4.59
CA LEU A 74 9.03 7.94 4.03
C LEU A 74 9.81 8.53 2.85
N THR A 75 11.13 8.50 2.95
CA THR A 75 12.05 9.08 1.96
C THR A 75 12.84 7.99 1.25
N LYS A 76 13.28 8.27 0.01
CA LYS A 76 14.17 7.39 -0.75
C LYS A 76 15.60 7.36 -0.19
N LEU A 77 16.08 8.50 0.32
CA LEU A 77 17.42 8.69 0.86
C LEU A 77 17.34 9.11 2.33
N PRO A 78 18.35 8.78 3.17
CA PRO A 78 18.34 9.19 4.56
C PRO A 78 18.45 10.72 4.68
N MET A 79 17.61 11.33 5.50
CA MET A 79 17.60 12.77 5.73
C MET A 79 17.63 13.08 7.23
N SER A 80 18.52 13.97 7.66
CA SER A 80 18.64 14.37 9.08
C SER A 80 17.62 15.43 9.51
N VAL A 81 16.93 16.04 8.55
CA VAL A 81 15.90 17.07 8.76
C VAL A 81 14.69 16.71 7.89
N CYS A 82 13.49 16.90 8.44
CA CYS A 82 12.26 16.71 7.66
C CYS A 82 12.11 17.86 6.65
N PRO A 83 12.08 17.58 5.33
CA PRO A 83 12.08 18.62 4.29
C PRO A 83 10.82 19.48 4.28
N PHE A 84 9.75 19.05 4.95
CA PHE A 84 8.47 19.76 4.99
C PHE A 84 8.38 20.84 6.08
N CYS A 85 9.38 20.92 6.96
CA CYS A 85 9.32 21.79 8.12
C CYS A 85 9.80 23.22 7.85
N GLU A 86 10.37 23.49 6.67
CA GLU A 86 11.04 24.76 6.41
C GLU A 86 10.39 25.71 5.40
N SER A 87 9.47 25.27 4.52
CA SER A 87 8.56 26.15 3.73
C SER A 87 7.96 25.36 2.56
N GLU A 88 6.98 25.99 1.89
CA GLU A 88 6.13 25.60 0.75
C GLU A 88 6.85 25.04 -0.49
N ALA A 89 7.81 24.14 -0.29
CA ALA A 89 8.60 23.53 -1.34
C ALA A 89 7.75 22.54 -2.12
N GLN A 90 7.74 22.77 -3.42
CA GLN A 90 7.40 21.87 -4.51
C GLN A 90 7.55 20.40 -4.08
N TRP A 91 6.43 19.67 -4.06
CA TRP A 91 6.35 18.26 -3.67
C TRP A 91 7.46 17.46 -4.37
N PRO A 92 8.48 16.97 -3.65
CA PRO A 92 9.51 16.14 -4.25
C PRO A 92 8.86 14.82 -4.72
N ASP A 93 9.32 14.32 -5.87
CA ASP A 93 8.80 13.10 -6.50
C ASP A 93 9.21 11.82 -5.76
N ASP A 94 9.92 11.94 -4.65
CA ASP A 94 10.48 10.84 -3.87
C ASP A 94 10.03 10.81 -2.40
N LEU A 95 8.89 11.43 -2.08
CA LEU A 95 8.32 11.43 -0.73
C LEU A 95 6.93 10.77 -0.69
N VAL A 96 6.71 9.94 0.32
CA VAL A 96 5.42 9.30 0.62
C VAL A 96 5.12 9.51 2.09
N VAL A 97 3.90 9.93 2.44
CA VAL A 97 3.51 10.10 3.84
C VAL A 97 2.94 8.80 4.36
N ALA A 98 3.44 8.30 5.48
CA ALA A 98 2.91 7.11 6.15
C ALA A 98 2.13 7.52 7.40
N TYR A 99 0.84 7.22 7.44
CA TYR A 99 -0.05 7.43 8.59
C TYR A 99 -0.28 6.10 9.30
N CYS A 100 0.11 6.03 10.57
CA CYS A 100 -0.07 4.89 11.46
C CYS A 100 -1.33 5.10 12.33
N ASP A 101 -1.90 4.00 12.83
CA ASP A 101 -3.04 4.08 13.75
C ASP A 101 -2.60 4.47 15.17
N ASP A 102 -1.40 4.05 15.56
CA ASP A 102 -0.76 4.35 16.85
C ASP A 102 0.37 5.40 16.70
N PRO A 103 0.79 6.05 17.81
CA PRO A 103 1.99 6.89 17.81
C PRO A 103 3.21 6.13 17.31
N ILE A 104 4.05 6.80 16.51
CA ILE A 104 5.20 6.14 15.89
C ILE A 104 6.35 5.97 16.88
N ASP A 105 6.97 4.79 16.86
CA ASP A 105 8.31 4.57 17.40
C ASP A 105 9.36 5.08 16.41
N VAL A 106 10.05 6.16 16.79
CA VAL A 106 11.04 6.81 15.94
C VAL A 106 12.27 5.90 15.74
N VAL A 107 12.56 5.56 14.48
CA VAL A 107 13.80 4.89 14.10
C VAL A 107 14.87 5.91 13.72
N ARG A 108 16.14 5.49 13.68
CA ARG A 108 17.20 6.39 13.19
C ARG A 108 16.96 6.66 11.71
N TYR A 109 17.19 7.90 11.29
CA TYR A 109 17.04 8.31 9.88
C TYR A 109 17.99 7.59 8.90
N THR A 110 18.98 6.86 9.41
CA THR A 110 19.89 6.01 8.63
C THR A 110 19.46 4.54 8.57
N ASP A 111 18.47 4.13 9.36
CA ASP A 111 17.93 2.78 9.35
C ASP A 111 16.91 2.65 8.21
N LEU A 112 17.10 1.62 7.39
CA LEU A 112 16.16 1.29 6.32
C LEU A 112 14.96 0.54 6.93
N ILE A 113 13.76 0.92 6.52
CA ILE A 113 12.51 0.31 6.97
C ILE A 113 11.68 -0.19 5.79
N ASP A 114 10.94 -1.27 6.02
CA ASP A 114 9.85 -1.71 5.16
C ASP A 114 8.54 -1.22 5.78
N VAL A 115 7.71 -0.54 4.98
CA VAL A 115 6.42 0.04 5.34
C VAL A 115 5.32 -0.63 4.54
N GLU A 116 4.30 -1.15 5.20
CA GLU A 116 3.12 -1.75 4.57
C GLU A 116 1.86 -1.01 5.00
N GLY A 117 0.96 -0.77 4.05
CA GLY A 117 -0.37 -0.22 4.33
C GLY A 117 -1.12 0.10 3.04
N LYS A 118 -2.26 0.78 3.17
CA LYS A 118 -3.11 1.12 2.03
C LYS A 118 -2.56 2.36 1.31
N LEU A 119 -2.23 2.21 0.03
CA LEU A 119 -1.86 3.34 -0.82
C LEU A 119 -3.10 4.19 -1.11
N GLU A 120 -3.00 5.50 -0.89
CA GLU A 120 -4.02 6.46 -1.25
C GLU A 120 -3.40 7.65 -2.00
N LEU A 121 -3.97 7.97 -3.15
CA LEU A 121 -3.52 9.05 -4.01
C LEU A 121 -4.44 10.26 -3.90
N GLY A 122 -3.93 11.42 -4.34
CA GLY A 122 -4.67 12.67 -4.41
C GLY A 122 -4.33 13.62 -3.26
N PHE A 123 -4.53 14.92 -3.53
CA PHE A 123 -4.26 15.97 -2.56
C PHE A 123 -5.16 15.83 -1.34
N TRP A 124 -4.54 15.73 -0.17
CA TRP A 124 -5.20 15.70 1.12
C TRP A 124 -4.42 16.55 2.11
N LYS A 125 -5.15 17.43 2.81
CA LYS A 125 -4.60 18.24 3.89
C LYS A 125 -5.06 17.66 5.22
N ASP A 126 -4.10 17.29 6.04
CA ASP A 126 -4.35 16.76 7.37
C ASP A 126 -5.04 17.83 8.24
N PRO A 127 -6.20 17.55 8.83
CA PRO A 127 -6.95 18.55 9.60
C PRO A 127 -6.25 18.95 10.90
N GLU A 128 -5.48 18.05 11.53
CA GLU A 128 -4.82 18.30 12.81
C GLU A 128 -3.50 19.03 12.63
N THR A 129 -2.68 18.57 11.69
CA THR A 129 -1.29 19.03 11.49
C THR A 129 -1.16 20.03 10.36
N GLN A 130 -2.21 20.20 9.55
CA GLN A 130 -2.22 21.01 8.33
C GLN A 130 -1.23 20.53 7.26
N PHE A 131 -0.68 19.32 7.41
CA PHE A 131 0.26 18.71 6.49
C PHE A 131 -0.42 18.35 5.16
N VAL A 132 0.20 18.70 4.03
CA VAL A 132 -0.35 18.42 2.69
C VAL A 132 0.33 17.21 2.09
N SER A 133 -0.48 16.26 1.61
CA SER A 133 -0.03 15.03 0.96
C SER A 133 -0.69 14.78 -0.40
N LEU A 134 0.04 14.19 -1.36
CA LEU A 134 -0.50 13.69 -2.63
C LEU A 134 -0.39 12.16 -2.75
N ILE A 135 0.66 11.55 -2.22
CA ILE A 135 0.82 10.09 -2.10
C ILE A 135 0.98 9.76 -0.62
N ARG A 136 0.17 8.82 -0.14
CA ARG A 136 0.16 8.43 1.27
C ARG A 136 -0.12 6.95 1.43
N ILE A 137 0.41 6.37 2.50
CA ILE A 137 0.12 5.02 2.99
C ILE A 137 -0.65 5.18 4.30
N THR A 138 -1.90 4.74 4.35
CA THR A 138 -2.75 4.79 5.55
C THR A 138 -2.85 3.42 6.21
N GLY A 139 -3.07 3.40 7.54
CA GLY A 139 -2.98 2.17 8.33
C GLY A 139 -1.59 1.55 8.24
N ALA A 140 -0.56 2.41 8.19
CA ALA A 140 0.80 2.01 7.94
C ALA A 140 1.36 1.24 9.14
N THR A 141 2.02 0.12 8.85
CA THR A 141 2.90 -0.60 9.76
C THR A 141 4.30 -0.59 9.19
N TYR A 142 5.31 -0.64 10.04
CA TYR A 142 6.69 -0.62 9.58
C TYR A 142 7.59 -1.47 10.45
N VAL A 143 8.61 -2.04 9.81
CA VAL A 143 9.63 -2.84 10.46
C VAL A 143 11.01 -2.41 9.99
N LYS A 144 11.97 -2.46 10.90
CA LYS A 144 13.38 -2.27 10.55
C LYS A 144 13.85 -3.46 9.71
N ARG A 145 14.53 -3.14 8.60
CA ARG A 145 15.11 -4.13 7.70
C ARG A 145 16.49 -4.62 8.14
#